data_AF-A0AAJ1W1F9-F1
#
_entry.id   AF-A0AAJ1W1F9-F1
#
_cell.length_a   1.000
_cell.length_b   1.000
_cell.length_c   1.000
_cell.angle_alpha   90.00
_cell.angle_beta   90.00
_cell.angle_gamma   90.00
#
_symmetry.space_group_name_H-M   'P 1'
#
loop_
_entity.id
_entity.type
_entity.pdbx_description
1 polymer ?
#
loop_
_entity_poly.entity_id
_entity_poly.type
_entity_poly.pdbx_seq_one_letter_code
_entity_poly.pdbx_strand_id
1 'polypeptide(L)'
;EGDEMLAVIRDSADGILDDACGQLTTVMTGTGQVAISHGSEDGASPTSDSLGRDGFLAVEKRLSMDLDIDFEGRTWRDSGDCGNVGWTLSDNKLILDSTSWAELEDRDPKRSDSTMAFTDVDSRTTNLRVVTYGFDGFGGLGTILPTLAFPMTPIELSAFFDDEVLEAGASSSDISNWNSEWTWEVKPEISHETHGLVYPIEMQHEDIGQCYGHAYLSILVKRDSPWPVEQVADIVFDKDLRTNDCNFLVSSLSEELLPEGRLAVSMTISKNTGSSGSMEVDWGRDYLKPKAGEDQPSSSTERNWVDAMWDESEIRPFDLEEAIACLKANHSTTDAAVAILGGGYFWQAQWSQSTGTPEWNLSWVDEDDRSGWLVLRSADSGGCDVVRQGSNDDGDVTWNSDAIPSTQTMALLEGRILDPARYPDLQDEIATGTGGVWHPNAAVGYRLSVSEEIQLFSLLPGDLGDGKVTMTAGRNWSDGGRAHSTDLAMDAETGEMVTWYHVDRPAE
;
A
#
# COMPACT_ATOMS: atom_id res chain seq x y z
N GLU A 1 -7.15 -9.86 19.43
CA GLU A 1 -7.99 -9.68 20.63
C GLU A 1 -8.20 -8.19 20.85
N GLY A 2 -9.37 -7.78 21.35
CA GLY A 2 -9.76 -6.37 21.49
C GLY A 2 -10.64 -5.88 20.34
N ASP A 3 -11.72 -5.18 20.66
CA ASP A 3 -12.72 -4.75 19.66
C ASP A 3 -12.19 -3.69 18.69
N GLU A 4 -11.29 -2.81 19.14
CA GLU A 4 -10.67 -1.79 18.28
C GLU A 4 -9.71 -2.42 17.28
N MET A 5 -8.80 -3.29 17.74
CA MET A 5 -7.93 -4.08 16.87
C MET A 5 -8.72 -4.93 15.88
N LEU A 6 -9.85 -5.50 16.31
CA LEU A 6 -10.71 -6.29 15.43
C LEU A 6 -11.50 -5.43 14.45
N ALA A 7 -11.88 -4.21 14.81
CA ALA A 7 -12.57 -3.31 13.90
C ALA A 7 -11.71 -3.02 12.66
N VAL A 8 -10.39 -2.84 12.82
CA VAL A 8 -9.46 -2.64 11.69
C VAL A 8 -9.56 -3.78 10.66
N ILE A 9 -9.63 -5.03 11.12
CA ILE A 9 -9.72 -6.19 10.25
C ILE A 9 -11.15 -6.35 9.71
N ARG A 10 -12.16 -6.23 10.58
CA ARG A 10 -13.58 -6.41 10.23
C ARG A 10 -14.04 -5.40 9.19
N ASP A 11 -13.71 -4.14 9.36
CA ASP A 11 -14.14 -3.05 8.49
C ASP A 11 -13.53 -3.21 7.07
N SER A 12 -12.44 -3.98 6.95
CA SER A 12 -11.83 -4.37 5.66
C SER A 12 -12.38 -5.69 5.07
N ALA A 13 -13.13 -6.49 5.84
CA ALA A 13 -13.52 -7.85 5.50
C ALA A 13 -14.93 -7.98 4.88
N ASP A 14 -15.49 -6.87 4.38
CA ASP A 14 -16.70 -6.81 3.57
C ASP A 14 -17.88 -7.64 4.11
N GLY A 15 -18.16 -7.51 5.40
CA GLY A 15 -19.30 -8.18 6.04
C GLY A 15 -19.04 -9.59 6.57
N ILE A 16 -18.01 -10.30 6.10
CA ILE A 16 -17.72 -11.69 6.49
C ILE A 16 -17.46 -11.79 8.00
N LEU A 17 -16.84 -10.75 8.56
CA LEU A 17 -16.46 -10.67 9.97
C LEU A 17 -17.37 -9.74 10.79
N ASP A 18 -18.52 -9.30 10.25
CA ASP A 18 -19.38 -8.30 10.92
C ASP A 18 -19.83 -8.75 12.31
N ASP A 19 -20.14 -10.03 12.43
CA ASP A 19 -20.57 -10.62 13.69
C ASP A 19 -19.41 -10.84 14.66
N ALA A 20 -18.15 -10.74 14.21
CA ALA A 20 -16.97 -10.96 15.04
C ALA A 20 -16.78 -9.85 16.08
N CYS A 21 -16.52 -10.25 17.32
CA CYS A 21 -16.22 -9.35 18.44
C CYS A 21 -15.18 -9.96 19.38
N GLY A 22 -14.42 -9.12 20.08
CA GLY A 22 -13.50 -9.42 21.17
C GLY A 22 -12.28 -10.27 20.82
N GLN A 23 -12.47 -11.33 20.03
CA GLN A 23 -11.45 -12.27 19.59
C GLN A 23 -11.77 -12.82 18.20
N LEU A 24 -10.75 -12.81 17.34
CA LEU A 24 -10.68 -13.52 16.07
C LEU A 24 -9.36 -14.29 16.05
N THR A 25 -9.41 -15.51 15.56
CA THR A 25 -8.27 -16.38 15.31
C THR A 25 -8.39 -16.86 13.88
N THR A 26 -7.30 -16.71 13.12
CA THR A 26 -7.21 -17.17 11.75
C THR A 26 -6.15 -18.26 11.70
N VAL A 27 -6.54 -19.45 11.26
CA VAL A 27 -5.63 -20.58 11.06
C VAL A 27 -5.45 -20.77 9.57
N MET A 28 -4.21 -20.67 9.10
CA MET A 28 -3.86 -20.86 7.69
C MET A 28 -2.94 -22.07 7.55
N THR A 29 -3.26 -22.97 6.63
CA THR A 29 -2.40 -24.10 6.28
C THR A 29 -2.41 -24.32 4.78
N GLY A 30 -1.30 -24.76 4.21
CA GLY A 30 -1.28 -24.97 2.77
C GLY A 30 0.10 -25.21 2.20
N THR A 31 0.24 -24.96 0.92
CA THR A 31 1.49 -25.10 0.19
C THR A 31 1.85 -23.82 -0.54
N GLY A 32 3.14 -23.60 -0.74
CA GLY A 32 3.60 -22.48 -1.55
C GLY A 32 4.83 -22.85 -2.36
N GLN A 33 5.13 -21.99 -3.32
CA GLN A 33 6.27 -22.09 -4.21
C GLN A 33 6.91 -20.72 -4.37
N VAL A 34 8.23 -20.69 -4.25
CA VAL A 34 9.07 -19.58 -4.73
C VAL A 34 9.90 -20.04 -5.90
N ALA A 35 10.04 -19.20 -6.91
CA ALA A 35 10.83 -19.51 -8.10
C ALA A 35 11.44 -18.24 -8.71
N ILE A 36 12.61 -18.39 -9.31
CA ILE A 36 13.16 -17.41 -10.25
C ILE A 36 12.93 -17.96 -11.65
N SER A 37 12.38 -17.15 -12.55
CA SER A 37 12.12 -17.57 -13.93
C SER A 37 13.30 -17.24 -14.85
N HIS A 38 13.40 -17.97 -15.97
CA HIS A 38 14.34 -17.67 -17.03
C HIS A 38 13.63 -16.78 -18.06
N GLY A 39 13.99 -15.50 -18.09
CA GLY A 39 13.39 -14.51 -18.97
C GLY A 39 13.82 -14.63 -20.43
N SER A 40 13.20 -13.85 -21.31
CA SER A 40 13.38 -13.93 -22.76
C SER A 40 14.65 -13.26 -23.28
N GLU A 41 15.19 -12.27 -22.56
CA GLU A 41 16.32 -11.44 -22.99
C GLU A 41 17.61 -11.91 -22.33
N ASP A 42 18.30 -12.87 -22.95
CA ASP A 42 19.50 -13.53 -22.39
C ASP A 42 19.27 -14.11 -20.98
N GLY A 43 18.05 -14.56 -20.70
CA GLY A 43 17.64 -15.06 -19.38
C GLY A 43 17.08 -14.01 -18.43
N ALA A 44 17.12 -12.73 -18.79
CA ALA A 44 16.47 -11.64 -18.06
C ALA A 44 15.04 -11.39 -18.56
N SER A 45 14.17 -10.90 -17.67
CA SER A 45 12.80 -10.52 -18.00
C SER A 45 12.71 -9.00 -18.20
N PRO A 46 12.12 -8.51 -19.31
CA PRO A 46 11.87 -7.09 -19.47
C PRO A 46 10.82 -6.60 -18.48
N THR A 47 10.99 -5.39 -17.96
CA THR A 47 10.01 -4.73 -17.07
C THR A 47 9.99 -3.22 -17.32
N SER A 48 8.96 -2.56 -16.77
CA SER A 48 8.86 -1.11 -16.64
C SER A 48 9.06 -0.66 -15.18
N ASP A 49 9.29 0.63 -15.00
CA ASP A 49 9.43 1.28 -13.69
C ASP A 49 8.19 2.12 -13.29
N SER A 50 8.30 2.84 -12.18
CA SER A 50 7.27 3.74 -11.62
C SER A 50 6.84 4.86 -12.57
N LEU A 51 7.64 5.24 -13.56
CA LEU A 51 7.29 6.24 -14.58
C LEU A 51 6.62 5.59 -15.80
N GLY A 52 6.49 4.26 -15.83
CA GLY A 52 6.00 3.51 -16.98
C GLY A 52 7.01 3.46 -18.13
N ARG A 53 8.31 3.56 -17.84
CA ARG A 53 9.37 3.49 -18.87
C ARG A 53 9.81 2.05 -19.07
N ASP A 54 9.76 1.59 -20.31
CA ASP A 54 10.28 0.27 -20.69
C ASP A 54 11.80 0.25 -20.82
N GLY A 55 12.36 -0.96 -20.93
CA GLY A 55 13.77 -1.18 -21.27
C GLY A 55 14.65 -1.64 -20.11
N PHE A 56 14.07 -1.86 -18.93
CA PHE A 56 14.77 -2.48 -17.80
C PHE A 56 14.80 -3.99 -17.97
N LEU A 57 15.95 -4.60 -17.64
CA LEU A 57 16.12 -6.04 -17.56
C LEU A 57 16.19 -6.45 -16.09
N ALA A 58 15.35 -7.40 -15.72
CA ALA A 58 15.15 -7.78 -14.33
C ALA A 58 15.17 -9.29 -14.12
N VAL A 59 15.46 -9.69 -12.89
CA VAL A 59 15.16 -11.02 -12.37
C VAL A 59 13.69 -11.05 -11.99
N GLU A 60 12.94 -11.91 -12.68
CA GLU A 60 11.55 -12.16 -12.34
C GLU A 60 11.46 -13.26 -11.27
N LYS A 61 10.89 -12.89 -10.13
CA LYS A 61 10.65 -13.77 -8.99
C LYS A 61 9.16 -14.02 -8.88
N ARG A 62 8.78 -15.27 -8.63
CA ARG A 62 7.39 -15.68 -8.46
C ARG A 62 7.20 -16.33 -7.10
N LEU A 63 6.19 -15.86 -6.39
CA LEU A 63 5.65 -16.46 -5.18
C LEU A 63 4.22 -16.92 -5.49
N SER A 64 3.88 -18.14 -5.12
CA SER A 64 2.52 -18.67 -5.18
C SER A 64 2.22 -19.39 -3.87
N MET A 65 1.03 -19.20 -3.31
CA MET A 65 0.55 -19.89 -2.13
C MET A 65 -0.91 -20.32 -2.33
N ASP A 66 -1.21 -21.56 -1.98
CA ASP A 66 -2.56 -22.13 -1.92
C ASP A 66 -2.81 -22.53 -0.46
N LEU A 67 -3.67 -21.76 0.20
CA LEU A 67 -3.91 -21.81 1.63
C LEU A 67 -5.39 -22.12 1.92
N ASP A 68 -5.62 -23.10 2.77
CA ASP A 68 -6.88 -23.32 3.45
C ASP A 68 -6.93 -22.40 4.70
N ILE A 69 -8.04 -21.69 4.87
CA ILE A 69 -8.24 -20.71 5.94
C ILE A 69 -9.47 -21.05 6.77
N ASP A 70 -9.25 -21.18 8.08
CA ASP A 70 -10.30 -21.29 9.07
C ASP A 70 -10.32 -20.03 9.95
N PHE A 71 -11.51 -19.46 10.12
CA PHE A 71 -11.74 -18.37 11.07
C PHE A 71 -12.47 -18.90 12.29
N GLU A 72 -12.03 -18.50 13.47
CA GLU A 72 -12.68 -18.77 14.74
C GLU A 72 -12.80 -17.49 15.54
N GLY A 73 -13.95 -17.25 16.17
CA GLY A 73 -14.14 -16.02 16.93
C GLY A 73 -15.33 -16.05 17.86
N ARG A 74 -15.64 -14.90 18.47
CA ARG A 74 -16.87 -14.71 19.25
C ARG A 74 -17.86 -13.83 18.48
N THR A 75 -19.13 -13.97 18.83
CA THR A 75 -20.22 -13.17 18.25
C THR A 75 -20.81 -12.17 19.23
N TRP A 76 -21.31 -11.05 18.71
CA TRP A 76 -22.08 -10.08 19.51
C TRP A 76 -23.29 -10.75 20.15
N ARG A 77 -23.48 -10.53 21.45
CA ARG A 77 -24.71 -10.92 22.15
C ARG A 77 -25.78 -9.85 22.03
N ASP A 78 -25.36 -8.60 22.24
CA ASP A 78 -26.12 -7.35 22.10
C ASP A 78 -25.15 -6.27 21.61
N SER A 79 -25.64 -5.10 21.18
CA SER A 79 -24.80 -3.98 20.73
C SER A 79 -23.81 -3.56 21.82
N GLY A 80 -22.51 -3.75 21.57
CA GLY A 80 -21.43 -3.47 22.51
C GLY A 80 -21.21 -4.51 23.61
N ASP A 81 -21.94 -5.64 23.62
CA ASP A 81 -21.70 -6.77 24.53
C ASP A 81 -21.25 -8.00 23.73
N CYS A 82 -19.94 -8.26 23.76
CA CYS A 82 -19.38 -9.42 23.07
C CYS A 82 -19.75 -10.71 23.81
N GLY A 83 -20.44 -11.60 23.12
CA GLY A 83 -20.94 -12.84 23.69
C GLY A 83 -19.85 -13.87 23.97
N ASN A 84 -20.24 -14.94 24.67
CA ASN A 84 -19.40 -16.13 24.87
C ASN A 84 -19.67 -17.22 23.83
N VAL A 85 -20.54 -16.94 22.84
CA VAL A 85 -20.86 -17.89 21.78
C VAL A 85 -19.76 -17.78 20.73
N GLY A 86 -19.00 -18.87 20.60
CA GLY A 86 -18.01 -19.01 19.54
C GLY A 86 -18.66 -19.33 18.20
N TRP A 87 -18.02 -18.88 17.13
CA TRP A 87 -18.31 -19.27 15.76
C TRP A 87 -17.03 -19.79 15.10
N THR A 88 -17.21 -20.63 14.09
CA THR A 88 -16.14 -21.14 13.25
C THR A 88 -16.62 -21.11 11.81
N LEU A 89 -15.83 -20.52 10.93
CA LEU A 89 -16.02 -20.52 9.48
C LEU A 89 -14.83 -21.26 8.88
N SER A 90 -15.04 -22.53 8.55
CA SER A 90 -14.03 -23.41 7.97
C SER A 90 -14.26 -23.61 6.48
N ASP A 91 -13.27 -24.17 5.78
CA ASP A 91 -13.33 -24.46 4.33
C ASP A 91 -13.24 -23.21 3.42
N ASN A 92 -12.67 -22.10 3.92
CA ASN A 92 -12.32 -20.98 3.05
C ASN A 92 -10.98 -21.24 2.37
N LYS A 93 -10.78 -20.64 1.20
CA LYS A 93 -9.55 -20.76 0.42
C LYS A 93 -8.97 -19.41 0.09
N LEU A 94 -7.65 -19.31 0.15
CA LEU A 94 -6.89 -18.15 -0.27
C LEU A 94 -5.78 -18.61 -1.22
N ILE A 95 -5.84 -18.08 -2.43
CA ILE A 95 -4.76 -18.20 -3.42
C ILE A 95 -4.05 -16.86 -3.47
N LEU A 96 -2.74 -16.88 -3.25
CA LEU A 96 -1.87 -15.71 -3.37
C LEU A 96 -0.87 -15.98 -4.47
N ASP A 97 -0.79 -15.10 -5.45
CA ASP A 97 0.27 -15.11 -6.45
C ASP A 97 0.94 -13.73 -6.47
N SER A 98 2.25 -13.69 -6.56
CA SER A 98 3.00 -12.44 -6.67
C SER A 98 4.18 -12.64 -7.60
N THR A 99 4.33 -11.72 -8.56
CA THR A 99 5.50 -11.63 -9.40
C THR A 99 6.20 -10.32 -9.12
N SER A 100 7.51 -10.35 -8.83
CA SER A 100 8.33 -9.14 -8.68
C SER A 100 9.49 -9.12 -9.66
N TRP A 101 9.87 -7.93 -10.09
CA TRP A 101 10.95 -7.70 -11.05
C TRP A 101 12.02 -6.82 -10.40
N ALA A 102 13.14 -7.44 -10.02
CA ALA A 102 14.32 -6.76 -9.48
C ALA A 102 15.36 -6.54 -10.58
N GLU A 103 15.74 -5.28 -10.81
CA GLU A 103 16.60 -4.84 -11.90
C GLU A 103 18.03 -5.40 -11.78
N LEU A 104 18.63 -5.81 -12.89
CA LEU A 104 19.90 -6.57 -12.88
C LEU A 104 21.12 -5.77 -12.42
N GLU A 105 21.24 -4.50 -12.78
CA GLU A 105 22.41 -3.68 -12.46
C GLU A 105 22.39 -3.24 -11.00
N ASP A 106 21.32 -2.57 -10.56
CA ASP A 106 21.24 -1.94 -9.24
C ASP A 106 20.57 -2.84 -8.17
N ARG A 107 20.03 -4.00 -8.57
CA ARG A 107 19.24 -4.92 -7.71
C ARG A 107 17.94 -4.32 -7.17
N ASP A 108 17.52 -3.17 -7.70
CA ASP A 108 16.33 -2.45 -7.25
C ASP A 108 15.03 -3.12 -7.73
N PRO A 109 14.02 -3.33 -6.87
CA PRO A 109 12.69 -3.70 -7.30
C PRO A 109 12.08 -2.57 -8.16
N LYS A 110 11.64 -2.89 -9.38
CA LYS A 110 11.00 -1.90 -10.28
C LYS A 110 9.49 -1.98 -10.23
N ARG A 111 8.96 -3.20 -10.21
CA ARG A 111 7.54 -3.49 -10.27
C ARG A 111 7.24 -4.78 -9.53
N SER A 112 6.06 -4.87 -8.97
CA SER A 112 5.45 -6.12 -8.55
C SER A 112 3.98 -6.18 -8.93
N ASP A 113 3.49 -7.37 -9.24
CA ASP A 113 2.11 -7.66 -9.62
C ASP A 113 1.63 -8.83 -8.78
N SER A 114 0.69 -8.55 -7.90
CA SER A 114 0.23 -9.46 -6.86
C SER A 114 -1.28 -9.65 -6.98
N THR A 115 -1.73 -10.90 -6.97
CA THR A 115 -3.15 -11.25 -6.96
C THR A 115 -3.49 -12.07 -5.73
N MET A 116 -4.64 -11.77 -5.14
CA MET A 116 -5.26 -12.58 -4.10
C MET A 116 -6.64 -13.00 -4.56
N ALA A 117 -6.98 -14.28 -4.41
CA ALA A 117 -8.32 -14.79 -4.61
C ALA A 117 -8.78 -15.50 -3.35
N PHE A 118 -9.73 -14.89 -2.65
CA PHE A 118 -10.38 -15.46 -1.48
C PHE A 118 -11.71 -16.09 -1.90
N THR A 119 -11.94 -17.34 -1.53
CA THR A 119 -13.20 -18.04 -1.74
C THR A 119 -13.79 -18.47 -0.40
N ASP A 120 -15.00 -18.01 -0.11
CA ASP A 120 -15.71 -18.36 1.12
C ASP A 120 -16.38 -19.76 1.04
N VAL A 121 -16.97 -20.17 2.16
CA VAL A 121 -17.68 -21.44 2.31
C VAL A 121 -18.89 -21.60 1.38
N ASP A 122 -19.47 -20.48 0.94
CA ASP A 122 -20.59 -20.41 0.01
C ASP A 122 -20.11 -20.38 -1.46
N SER A 123 -18.81 -20.59 -1.69
CA SER A 123 -18.16 -20.52 -3.00
C SER A 123 -18.25 -19.15 -3.67
N ARG A 124 -18.39 -18.08 -2.89
CA ARG A 124 -18.27 -16.71 -3.38
C ARG A 124 -16.81 -16.29 -3.36
N THR A 125 -16.40 -15.65 -4.45
CA THR A 125 -15.00 -15.26 -4.64
C THR A 125 -14.86 -13.74 -4.62
N THR A 126 -13.90 -13.28 -3.82
CA THR A 126 -13.36 -11.92 -3.82
C THR A 126 -11.94 -11.96 -4.37
N ASN A 127 -11.70 -11.18 -5.43
CA ASN A 127 -10.42 -11.07 -6.09
C ASN A 127 -9.83 -9.69 -5.81
N LEU A 128 -8.52 -9.65 -5.59
CA LEU A 128 -7.72 -8.45 -5.48
C LEU A 128 -6.53 -8.60 -6.42
N ARG A 129 -6.24 -7.58 -7.24
CA ARG A 129 -4.97 -7.42 -7.93
C ARG A 129 -4.35 -6.12 -7.45
N VAL A 130 -3.07 -6.13 -7.09
CA VAL A 130 -2.30 -4.97 -6.68
C VAL A 130 -1.04 -4.94 -7.53
N VAL A 131 -0.77 -3.79 -8.13
CA VAL A 131 0.52 -3.51 -8.76
C VAL A 131 1.20 -2.41 -7.97
N THR A 132 2.45 -2.65 -7.58
CA THR A 132 3.30 -1.68 -6.88
C THR A 132 4.56 -1.41 -7.69
N TYR A 133 5.11 -0.22 -7.55
CA TYR A 133 6.35 0.17 -8.20
C TYR A 133 7.38 0.57 -7.14
N GLY A 134 8.64 0.16 -7.33
CA GLY A 134 9.69 0.42 -6.34
C GLY A 134 9.67 -0.50 -5.11
N PHE A 135 8.76 -1.48 -5.04
CA PHE A 135 8.63 -2.41 -3.90
C PHE A 135 8.49 -3.87 -4.37
N ASP A 136 8.92 -4.80 -3.52
CA ASP A 136 8.72 -6.24 -3.69
C ASP A 136 7.33 -6.67 -3.15
N GLY A 137 6.35 -6.75 -4.04
CA GLY A 137 5.04 -7.39 -3.85
C GLY A 137 4.30 -7.00 -2.58
N PHE A 138 3.82 -8.03 -1.87
CA PHE A 138 3.09 -7.91 -0.60
C PHE A 138 3.90 -7.25 0.55
N GLY A 139 5.18 -6.92 0.34
CA GLY A 139 5.99 -6.11 1.24
C GLY A 139 5.86 -4.59 1.04
N GLY A 140 4.96 -4.11 0.16
CA GLY A 140 4.89 -2.70 -0.24
C GLY A 140 3.74 -1.86 0.31
N LEU A 141 2.86 -2.38 1.16
CA LEU A 141 1.66 -1.64 1.62
C LEU A 141 1.80 -1.12 3.06
N GLY A 142 2.58 -0.07 3.30
CA GLY A 142 2.40 0.81 4.47
C GLY A 142 2.94 0.35 5.83
N THR A 143 3.86 1.13 6.42
CA THR A 143 4.58 1.08 7.72
C THR A 143 4.38 -0.06 8.75
N ILE A 144 3.21 -0.68 8.89
CA ILE A 144 2.98 -1.86 9.76
C ILE A 144 2.83 -3.15 8.94
N LEU A 145 2.17 -3.09 7.78
CA LEU A 145 1.84 -4.24 6.94
C LEU A 145 3.09 -4.87 6.28
N PRO A 146 4.11 -4.14 5.78
CA PRO A 146 5.38 -4.71 5.35
C PRO A 146 6.10 -5.43 6.47
N THR A 147 6.14 -4.84 7.66
CA THR A 147 6.79 -5.43 8.85
C THR A 147 6.10 -6.70 9.30
N LEU A 148 4.77 -6.76 9.18
CA LEU A 148 3.96 -7.94 9.47
C LEU A 148 3.96 -8.97 8.32
N ALA A 149 4.05 -8.54 7.06
CA ALA A 149 4.01 -9.39 5.88
C ALA A 149 5.38 -9.98 5.52
N PHE A 150 6.47 -9.29 5.83
CA PHE A 150 7.84 -9.78 5.67
C PHE A 150 8.04 -11.19 6.26
N PRO A 151 7.69 -11.45 7.54
CA PRO A 151 7.80 -12.79 8.12
C PRO A 151 6.77 -13.79 7.57
N MET A 152 5.75 -13.33 6.85
CA MET A 152 4.72 -14.17 6.25
C MET A 152 5.07 -14.70 4.84
N THR A 153 6.21 -14.30 4.28
CA THR A 153 6.73 -14.83 3.01
C THR A 153 8.15 -15.37 3.20
N PRO A 154 8.62 -16.31 2.35
CA PRO A 154 9.99 -16.80 2.44
C PRO A 154 11.01 -15.66 2.21
N ILE A 155 11.88 -15.42 3.18
CA ILE A 155 12.86 -14.33 3.11
C ILE A 155 13.91 -14.64 2.04
N GLU A 156 14.15 -13.69 1.15
CA GLU A 156 15.25 -13.76 0.21
C GLU A 156 16.56 -13.36 0.89
N LEU A 157 17.49 -14.31 1.01
CA LEU A 157 18.70 -14.12 1.81
C LEU A 157 19.58 -13.00 1.23
N SER A 158 19.75 -12.95 -0.09
CA SER A 158 20.54 -11.90 -0.74
C SER A 158 19.91 -10.52 -0.67
N ALA A 159 18.57 -10.44 -0.63
CA ALA A 159 17.90 -9.14 -0.50
C ALA A 159 17.99 -8.61 0.93
N PHE A 160 17.92 -9.49 1.93
CA PHE A 160 17.94 -9.08 3.34
C PHE A 160 19.37 -8.88 3.89
N PHE A 161 20.29 -9.79 3.58
CA PHE A 161 21.66 -9.77 4.09
C PHE A 161 22.64 -9.09 3.12
N ASP A 162 22.18 -8.65 1.95
CA ASP A 162 23.02 -8.08 0.88
C ASP A 162 24.24 -8.98 0.57
N ASP A 163 25.45 -8.42 0.60
CA ASP A 163 26.71 -9.14 0.35
C ASP A 163 27.36 -9.72 1.64
N GLU A 164 26.64 -9.75 2.77
CA GLU A 164 27.18 -10.23 4.05
C GLU A 164 27.42 -11.75 4.08
N VAL A 165 28.53 -12.15 4.69
CA VAL A 165 28.90 -13.56 4.82
C VAL A 165 28.30 -14.15 6.10
N LEU A 166 27.31 -15.03 5.93
CA LEU A 166 26.62 -15.71 7.03
C LEU A 166 27.43 -16.88 7.61
N GLU A 167 28.51 -16.57 8.34
CA GLU A 167 29.29 -17.56 9.08
C GLU A 167 28.96 -17.62 10.57
N ALA A 168 29.24 -18.75 11.22
CA ALA A 168 28.90 -18.94 12.63
C ALA A 168 29.56 -17.87 13.53
N GLY A 169 28.73 -17.18 14.30
CA GLY A 169 29.13 -16.07 15.17
C GLY A 169 29.01 -14.69 14.51
N ALA A 170 28.71 -14.60 13.21
CA ALA A 170 28.41 -13.32 12.57
C ALA A 170 27.11 -12.73 13.13
N SER A 171 27.07 -11.41 13.27
CA SER A 171 25.90 -10.68 13.75
C SER A 171 25.81 -9.29 13.12
N SER A 172 24.58 -8.76 13.02
CA SER A 172 24.32 -7.39 12.60
C SER A 172 25.05 -6.35 13.45
N SER A 173 25.34 -6.64 14.73
CA SER A 173 26.06 -5.70 15.61
C SER A 173 27.49 -5.43 15.18
N ASP A 174 28.09 -6.33 14.40
CA ASP A 174 29.46 -6.20 13.91
C ASP A 174 29.53 -5.34 12.63
N ILE A 175 28.39 -4.97 12.04
CA ILE A 175 28.27 -4.24 10.78
C ILE A 175 28.02 -2.75 11.08
N SER A 176 29.03 -1.91 10.84
CA SER A 176 28.98 -0.48 11.19
C SER A 176 27.94 0.35 10.43
N ASN A 177 27.46 -0.15 9.30
CA ASN A 177 26.52 0.52 8.40
C ASN A 177 25.21 -0.27 8.24
N TRP A 178 24.89 -1.15 9.19
CA TRP A 178 23.61 -1.85 9.21
C TRP A 178 22.47 -0.84 9.41
N ASN A 179 21.61 -0.71 8.41
CA ASN A 179 20.53 0.27 8.35
C ASN A 179 19.17 -0.43 8.30
N SER A 180 18.94 -1.33 9.26
CA SER A 180 17.69 -2.08 9.41
C SER A 180 17.38 -2.26 10.89
N GLU A 181 16.11 -2.16 11.22
CA GLU A 181 15.61 -2.35 12.59
C GLU A 181 15.60 -3.83 13.04
N TRP A 182 15.94 -4.74 12.13
CA TRP A 182 16.13 -6.15 12.43
C TRP A 182 17.57 -6.43 12.82
N THR A 183 17.79 -6.98 14.02
CA THR A 183 19.08 -7.57 14.40
C THR A 183 19.08 -9.06 14.17
N TRP A 184 20.27 -9.61 13.94
CA TRP A 184 20.44 -11.04 13.66
C TRP A 184 21.77 -11.59 14.19
N GLU A 185 21.78 -12.89 14.47
CA GLU A 185 22.98 -13.65 14.87
C GLU A 185 22.98 -15.05 14.24
N VAL A 186 24.09 -15.41 13.60
CA VAL A 186 24.28 -16.74 13.01
C VAL A 186 24.85 -17.68 14.06
N LYS A 187 24.12 -18.76 14.35
CA LYS A 187 24.54 -19.80 15.31
C LYS A 187 25.44 -20.85 14.66
N PRO A 188 26.14 -21.68 15.46
CA PRO A 188 26.92 -22.81 14.94
C PRO A 188 26.08 -23.78 14.10
N GLU A 189 26.72 -24.37 13.08
CA GLU A 189 26.09 -25.36 12.20
C GLU A 189 25.55 -26.56 13.01
N ILE A 190 24.31 -26.96 12.70
CA ILE A 190 23.64 -28.10 13.33
C ILE A 190 23.23 -29.14 12.29
N SER A 191 23.07 -30.39 12.74
CA SER A 191 22.46 -31.45 11.94
C SER A 191 20.95 -31.45 12.16
N HIS A 192 20.19 -30.98 11.18
CA HIS A 192 18.72 -31.02 11.15
C HIS A 192 18.21 -32.35 10.58
N GLU A 193 17.14 -32.90 11.15
CA GLU A 193 16.62 -34.22 10.78
C GLU A 193 16.19 -34.30 9.31
N THR A 194 15.53 -33.24 8.82
CA THR A 194 15.00 -33.17 7.44
C THR A 194 15.98 -32.56 6.45
N HIS A 195 16.74 -31.55 6.88
CA HIS A 195 17.47 -30.65 5.96
C HIS A 195 18.98 -30.91 5.91
N GLY A 196 19.48 -31.79 6.79
CA GLY A 196 20.91 -32.07 6.94
C GLY A 196 21.62 -30.94 7.67
N LEU A 197 22.83 -30.59 7.24
CA LEU A 197 23.61 -29.51 7.85
C LEU A 197 23.03 -28.14 7.48
N VAL A 198 22.72 -27.34 8.49
CA VAL A 198 22.13 -25.99 8.38
C VAL A 198 22.73 -25.05 9.42
N TYR A 199 22.70 -23.75 9.12
CA TYR A 199 23.04 -22.69 10.07
C TYR A 199 21.74 -22.05 10.58
N PRO A 200 21.46 -22.10 11.89
CA PRO A 200 20.38 -21.33 12.47
C PRO A 200 20.74 -19.85 12.51
N ILE A 201 19.80 -18.98 12.15
CA ILE A 201 19.93 -17.54 12.34
C ILE A 201 18.73 -17.08 13.16
N GLU A 202 19.01 -16.45 14.29
CA GLU A 202 18.00 -15.84 15.15
C GLU A 202 17.95 -14.36 14.82
N MET A 203 16.74 -13.84 14.65
CA MET A 203 16.49 -12.47 14.24
C MET A 203 15.40 -11.86 15.13
N GLN A 204 15.52 -10.58 15.42
CA GLN A 204 14.55 -9.83 16.22
C GLN A 204 14.42 -8.39 15.75
N HIS A 205 13.22 -7.83 15.83
CA HIS A 205 13.00 -6.41 15.55
C HIS A 205 13.21 -5.57 16.82
N GLU A 206 14.12 -4.60 16.78
CA GLU A 206 14.51 -3.83 17.97
C GLU A 206 13.37 -2.95 18.48
N ASP A 207 12.78 -2.12 17.62
CA ASP A 207 11.72 -1.19 18.03
C ASP A 207 10.49 -1.90 18.62
N ILE A 208 9.99 -2.95 17.97
CA ILE A 208 8.84 -3.72 18.46
C ILE A 208 9.18 -4.34 19.83
N GLY A 209 10.36 -4.96 19.93
CA GLY A 209 10.84 -5.61 21.15
C GLY A 209 11.00 -4.64 22.33
N GLN A 210 11.36 -3.39 22.03
CA GLN A 210 11.50 -2.34 23.05
C GLN A 210 10.15 -1.72 23.42
N CYS A 211 9.15 -1.74 22.52
CA CYS A 211 7.96 -0.92 22.69
C CYS A 211 6.61 -1.60 22.81
N TYR A 212 6.25 -2.56 21.96
CA TYR A 212 4.85 -3.03 21.88
C TYR A 212 4.74 -4.55 21.92
N GLY A 213 5.77 -5.26 22.38
CA GLY A 213 5.76 -6.72 22.46
C GLY A 213 7.05 -7.30 21.92
N HIS A 214 6.95 -8.16 20.90
CA HIS A 214 8.11 -8.77 20.25
C HIS A 214 7.84 -9.16 18.80
N ALA A 215 8.88 -9.19 17.98
CA ALA A 215 8.85 -9.83 16.67
C ALA A 215 10.14 -10.64 16.52
N TYR A 216 10.00 -11.96 16.62
CA TYR A 216 11.07 -12.92 16.52
C TYR A 216 10.94 -13.73 15.24
N LEU A 217 12.09 -14.02 14.65
CA LEU A 217 12.19 -14.79 13.45
C LEU A 217 13.39 -15.72 13.57
N SER A 218 13.18 -17.00 13.34
CA SER A 218 14.22 -18.02 13.32
C SER A 218 14.24 -18.66 11.95
N ILE A 219 15.37 -18.57 11.26
CA ILE A 219 15.56 -19.19 9.94
C ILE A 219 16.65 -20.26 10.00
N LEU A 220 16.45 -21.32 9.23
CA LEU A 220 17.49 -22.32 8.96
C LEU A 220 17.98 -22.10 7.54
N VAL A 221 19.25 -21.72 7.40
CA VAL A 221 19.87 -21.50 6.09
C VAL A 221 20.79 -22.65 5.72
N LYS A 222 20.88 -22.93 4.42
CA LYS A 222 21.72 -23.97 3.86
C LYS A 222 22.56 -23.38 2.74
N ARG A 223 23.82 -23.82 2.63
CA ARG A 223 24.72 -23.40 1.55
C ARG A 223 24.05 -23.60 0.18
N ASP A 224 24.28 -22.66 -0.71
CA ASP A 224 23.76 -22.64 -2.09
C ASP A 224 22.22 -22.60 -2.20
N SER A 225 21.53 -22.16 -1.15
CA SER A 225 20.07 -21.93 -1.14
C SER A 225 19.79 -20.43 -1.02
N PRO A 226 19.09 -19.81 -2.00
CA PRO A 226 18.77 -18.38 -1.95
C PRO A 226 17.66 -18.01 -0.95
N TRP A 227 16.92 -19.01 -0.47
CA TRP A 227 15.92 -18.88 0.60
C TRP A 227 16.23 -19.84 1.76
N PRO A 228 15.74 -19.55 2.99
CA PRO A 228 15.75 -20.49 4.10
C PRO A 228 15.12 -21.84 3.72
N VAL A 229 15.64 -22.91 4.30
CA VAL A 229 14.99 -24.23 4.24
C VAL A 229 13.90 -24.36 5.30
N GLU A 230 13.93 -23.51 6.32
CA GLU A 230 12.87 -23.37 7.31
C GLU A 230 12.86 -21.94 7.85
N GLN A 231 11.68 -21.41 8.13
CA GLN A 231 11.45 -20.09 8.69
C GLN A 231 10.30 -20.18 9.70
N VAL A 232 10.54 -19.67 10.90
CA VAL A 232 9.56 -19.61 11.98
C VAL A 232 9.44 -18.17 12.44
N ALA A 233 8.23 -17.62 12.37
CA ALA A 233 7.93 -16.28 12.85
C ALA A 233 7.03 -16.35 14.08
N ASP A 234 7.35 -15.55 15.10
CA ASP A 234 6.56 -15.34 16.30
C ASP A 234 6.50 -13.84 16.62
N ILE A 235 5.32 -13.26 16.49
CA ILE A 235 5.11 -11.82 16.56
C ILE A 235 3.95 -11.56 17.52
N VAL A 236 4.16 -10.63 18.44
CA VAL A 236 3.13 -10.12 19.34
C VAL A 236 3.21 -8.60 19.35
N PHE A 237 2.08 -7.98 19.06
CA PHE A 237 1.84 -6.56 19.23
C PHE A 237 0.72 -6.34 20.24
N ASP A 238 1.03 -5.62 21.32
CA ASP A 238 0.14 -5.34 22.43
C ASP A 238 0.60 -4.05 23.12
N LYS A 239 -0.26 -3.01 23.09
CA LYS A 239 0.03 -1.72 23.73
C LYS A 239 0.24 -1.84 25.25
N ASP A 240 -0.39 -2.82 25.90
CA ASP A 240 -0.26 -3.03 27.33
C ASP A 240 1.15 -3.54 27.72
N LEU A 241 1.93 -4.03 26.75
CA LEU A 241 3.31 -4.48 26.96
C LEU A 241 4.33 -3.34 26.88
N ARG A 242 3.88 -2.08 26.85
CA ARG A 242 4.75 -0.92 26.68
C ARG A 242 5.81 -0.74 27.75
N THR A 243 7.04 -0.50 27.32
CA THR A 243 8.17 -0.14 28.20
C THR A 243 8.45 1.36 28.18
N ASN A 244 9.26 1.84 29.14
CA ASN A 244 9.66 3.25 29.22
C ASN A 244 10.77 3.63 28.24
N ASP A 245 11.33 2.66 27.51
CA ASP A 245 12.49 2.85 26.63
C ASP A 245 12.08 3.16 25.18
N CYS A 246 10.79 3.37 24.94
CA CYS A 246 10.30 3.83 23.64
C CYS A 246 10.86 5.18 23.27
N ASN A 247 11.48 5.25 22.09
CA ASN A 247 11.87 6.51 21.49
C ASN A 247 10.63 7.42 21.39
N PHE A 248 10.77 8.69 21.76
CA PHE A 248 9.66 9.65 21.87
C PHE A 248 8.84 9.70 20.56
N LEU A 249 9.52 9.68 19.41
CA LEU A 249 8.89 9.64 18.08
C LEU A 249 8.04 8.37 17.86
N VAL A 250 8.53 7.20 18.28
CA VAL A 250 7.79 5.93 18.21
C VAL A 250 6.61 5.92 19.20
N SER A 251 6.79 6.52 20.39
CA SER A 251 5.74 6.59 21.41
C SER A 251 4.56 7.48 21.02
N SER A 252 4.82 8.68 20.47
CA SER A 252 3.75 9.60 20.04
C SER A 252 3.03 9.10 18.79
N LEU A 253 3.74 8.45 17.86
CA LEU A 253 3.14 7.81 16.69
C LEU A 253 2.31 6.57 17.10
N SER A 254 2.77 5.77 18.06
CA SER A 254 2.07 4.54 18.45
C SER A 254 0.81 4.70 19.29
N GLU A 255 0.72 5.74 20.14
CA GLU A 255 -0.41 5.93 21.05
C GLU A 255 -1.68 6.20 20.26
N GLU A 256 -1.54 6.88 19.13
CA GLU A 256 -2.61 7.36 18.25
C GLU A 256 -2.82 6.46 17.01
N LEU A 257 -1.80 5.72 16.55
CA LEU A 257 -1.88 4.88 15.34
C LEU A 257 -2.20 3.39 15.59
N LEU A 258 -1.85 2.83 16.76
CA LEU A 258 -2.12 1.42 17.04
C LEU A 258 -3.49 1.27 17.72
N PRO A 259 -4.39 0.39 17.27
CA PRO A 259 -5.65 0.19 17.95
C PRO A 259 -5.46 -0.55 19.29
N GLU A 260 -6.33 -0.31 20.28
CA GLU A 260 -6.30 -1.07 21.54
C GLU A 260 -6.58 -2.56 21.32
N GLY A 261 -5.83 -3.39 22.03
CA GLY A 261 -5.90 -4.86 21.94
C GLY A 261 -4.56 -5.51 21.62
N ARG A 262 -4.64 -6.80 21.27
CA ARG A 262 -3.49 -7.66 21.04
C ARG A 262 -3.58 -8.36 19.69
N LEU A 263 -2.54 -8.24 18.88
CA LEU A 263 -2.29 -9.04 17.68
C LEU A 263 -1.18 -10.05 17.97
N ALA A 264 -1.39 -11.30 17.57
CA ALA A 264 -0.37 -12.34 17.66
C ALA A 264 -0.34 -13.13 16.34
N VAL A 265 0.86 -13.32 15.79
CA VAL A 265 1.09 -14.07 14.55
C VAL A 265 2.14 -15.14 14.82
N SER A 266 1.81 -16.38 14.49
CA SER A 266 2.74 -17.51 14.56
C SER A 266 2.71 -18.24 13.22
N MET A 267 3.84 -18.32 12.53
CA MET A 267 3.93 -18.95 11.21
C MET A 267 5.15 -19.86 11.10
N THR A 268 5.02 -20.95 10.37
CA THR A 268 6.14 -21.83 9.99
C THR A 268 6.08 -22.12 8.50
N ILE A 269 7.17 -21.85 7.79
CA ILE A 269 7.41 -22.21 6.39
C ILE A 269 8.57 -23.19 6.38
N SER A 270 8.40 -24.37 5.75
CA SER A 270 9.48 -25.35 5.63
C SER A 270 9.56 -25.89 4.21
N LYS A 271 10.78 -25.97 3.68
CA LYS A 271 11.05 -26.41 2.31
C LYS A 271 10.78 -27.91 2.19
N ASN A 272 9.84 -28.27 1.32
CA ASN A 272 9.56 -29.68 1.05
C ASN A 272 10.45 -30.23 -0.07
N THR A 273 10.56 -29.50 -1.18
CA THR A 273 11.38 -29.86 -2.34
C THR A 273 12.06 -28.63 -2.94
N GLY A 274 13.05 -28.83 -3.80
CA GLY A 274 13.63 -27.75 -4.59
C GLY A 274 14.54 -28.25 -5.70
N SER A 275 14.75 -27.41 -6.69
CA SER A 275 15.69 -27.62 -7.78
C SER A 275 16.44 -26.32 -8.04
N SER A 276 17.73 -26.42 -8.35
CA SER A 276 18.54 -25.27 -8.75
C SER A 276 18.60 -25.15 -10.26
N GLY A 277 18.68 -23.92 -10.76
CA GLY A 277 19.04 -23.66 -12.16
C GLY A 277 20.47 -24.09 -12.48
N SER A 278 20.82 -24.09 -13.76
CA SER A 278 22.18 -24.42 -14.23
C SER A 278 23.08 -23.20 -14.42
N MET A 279 22.55 -21.99 -14.25
CA MET A 279 23.25 -20.72 -14.40
C MET A 279 22.93 -19.82 -13.22
N GLU A 280 23.92 -19.05 -12.80
CA GLU A 280 23.76 -18.00 -11.79
C GLU A 280 23.12 -16.76 -12.41
N VAL A 281 22.54 -15.93 -11.55
CA VAL A 281 22.02 -14.62 -11.95
C VAL A 281 23.20 -13.65 -12.13
N ASP A 282 23.23 -12.95 -13.26
CA ASP A 282 24.26 -11.96 -13.60
C ASP A 282 23.92 -10.58 -13.01
N TRP A 283 24.00 -10.45 -11.69
CA TRP A 283 23.81 -9.17 -10.99
C TRP A 283 24.96 -8.20 -11.31
N GLY A 284 24.65 -6.90 -11.38
CA GLY A 284 25.61 -5.86 -11.76
C GLY A 284 25.89 -5.81 -13.28
N ARG A 285 25.02 -6.42 -14.10
CA ARG A 285 25.16 -6.42 -15.57
C ARG A 285 24.98 -5.00 -16.10
N ASP A 286 25.95 -4.52 -16.88
CA ASP A 286 25.84 -3.26 -17.63
C ASP A 286 25.01 -3.49 -18.92
N TYR A 287 23.96 -2.71 -19.10
CA TYR A 287 23.13 -2.72 -20.30
C TYR A 287 22.48 -1.35 -20.54
N LEU A 288 21.93 -1.15 -21.73
CA LEU A 288 21.24 0.09 -22.07
C LEU A 288 19.86 0.14 -21.40
N LYS A 289 19.70 1.03 -20.42
CA LYS A 289 18.44 1.32 -19.72
C LYS A 289 18.14 2.82 -19.68
N PRO A 290 16.88 3.24 -19.45
CA PRO A 290 16.56 4.63 -19.17
C PRO A 290 17.38 5.18 -18.00
N LYS A 291 17.82 6.44 -18.10
CA LYS A 291 18.65 7.04 -17.03
C LYS A 291 17.80 7.56 -15.88
N ALA A 292 18.40 7.68 -14.70
CA ALA A 292 17.77 8.37 -13.57
C ALA A 292 17.36 9.80 -13.98
N GLY A 293 16.12 10.19 -13.64
CA GLY A 293 15.52 11.49 -13.97
C GLY A 293 15.12 11.69 -15.44
N GLU A 294 15.41 10.74 -16.34
CA GLU A 294 14.91 10.80 -17.71
C GLU A 294 13.39 10.61 -17.72
N ASP A 295 12.65 11.47 -18.45
CA ASP A 295 11.18 11.44 -18.53
C ASP A 295 10.41 11.71 -17.21
N GLN A 296 11.13 12.00 -16.13
CA GLN A 296 10.55 12.65 -14.96
C GLN A 296 10.16 14.09 -15.33
N PRO A 297 8.93 14.54 -15.00
CA PRO A 297 8.55 15.95 -15.11
C PRO A 297 9.56 16.83 -14.36
N SER A 298 9.97 17.93 -14.98
CA SER A 298 10.99 18.80 -14.41
C SER A 298 10.39 19.84 -13.48
N SER A 299 11.19 20.41 -12.58
CA SER A 299 10.75 21.50 -11.69
C SER A 299 10.28 22.77 -12.42
N SER A 300 10.55 22.89 -13.72
CA SER A 300 9.99 23.97 -14.55
C SER A 300 8.50 23.83 -14.86
N THR A 301 7.93 22.63 -14.74
CA THR A 301 6.49 22.39 -14.93
C THR A 301 5.71 22.37 -13.63
N GLU A 302 6.40 22.34 -12.48
CA GLU A 302 5.78 22.46 -11.17
C GLU A 302 5.07 23.80 -11.00
N ARG A 303 4.08 23.79 -10.11
CA ARG A 303 3.31 24.94 -9.71
C ARG A 303 3.26 25.02 -8.20
N ASN A 304 3.48 26.22 -7.68
CA ASN A 304 3.21 26.51 -6.28
C ASN A 304 1.70 26.62 -6.10
N TRP A 305 1.19 26.01 -5.04
CA TRP A 305 -0.22 26.10 -4.70
C TRP A 305 -0.59 27.54 -4.32
N VAL A 306 -1.83 27.91 -4.61
CA VAL A 306 -2.43 29.16 -4.11
C VAL A 306 -3.45 28.79 -3.04
N ASP A 307 -4.45 28.00 -3.42
CA ASP A 307 -5.51 27.48 -2.57
C ASP A 307 -5.80 26.00 -2.84
N ALA A 308 -5.21 25.42 -3.88
CA ALA A 308 -5.38 24.04 -4.32
C ALA A 308 -4.20 23.64 -5.23
N MET A 309 -4.09 22.33 -5.51
CA MET A 309 -3.29 21.82 -6.63
C MET A 309 -3.79 22.42 -7.95
N TRP A 310 -2.87 22.74 -8.85
CA TRP A 310 -3.22 23.18 -10.19
C TRP A 310 -3.76 22.02 -11.02
N ASP A 311 -4.93 22.19 -11.60
CA ASP A 311 -5.58 21.19 -12.43
C ASP A 311 -5.14 21.36 -13.89
N GLU A 312 -5.45 22.50 -14.52
CA GLU A 312 -5.14 22.81 -15.94
C GLU A 312 -5.68 21.76 -16.95
N SER A 313 -6.62 20.89 -16.56
CA SER A 313 -7.09 19.77 -17.39
C SER A 313 -8.02 20.22 -18.52
N GLU A 314 -7.76 19.72 -19.73
CA GLU A 314 -8.63 19.89 -20.89
C GLU A 314 -9.49 18.65 -21.18
N ILE A 315 -9.23 17.53 -20.49
CA ILE A 315 -9.93 16.25 -20.71
C ILE A 315 -11.17 16.11 -19.83
N ARG A 316 -11.23 16.82 -18.70
CA ARG A 316 -12.39 16.87 -17.81
C ARG A 316 -13.12 18.21 -17.96
N PRO A 317 -14.45 18.21 -18.14
CA PRO A 317 -15.24 19.44 -18.04
C PRO A 317 -15.32 19.92 -16.59
N PHE A 318 -15.46 21.24 -16.39
CA PHE A 318 -15.55 21.87 -15.07
C PHE A 318 -14.32 21.54 -14.21
N ASP A 319 -13.16 22.05 -14.63
CA ASP A 319 -11.89 21.88 -13.93
C ASP A 319 -11.92 22.52 -12.52
N LEU A 320 -10.87 22.28 -11.74
CA LEU A 320 -10.82 22.75 -10.36
C LEU A 320 -10.79 24.28 -10.28
N GLU A 321 -10.07 24.95 -11.18
CA GLU A 321 -10.01 26.41 -11.20
C GLU A 321 -11.39 27.03 -11.47
N GLU A 322 -12.16 26.48 -12.42
CA GLU A 322 -13.54 26.87 -12.70
C GLU A 322 -14.46 26.64 -11.49
N ALA A 323 -14.30 25.51 -10.80
CA ALA A 323 -15.08 25.20 -9.61
C ALA A 323 -14.79 26.16 -8.44
N ILE A 324 -13.51 26.44 -8.16
CA ILE A 324 -13.09 27.38 -7.11
C ILE A 324 -13.52 28.81 -7.46
N ALA A 325 -13.36 29.23 -8.71
CA ALA A 325 -13.83 30.54 -9.16
C ALA A 325 -15.34 30.69 -8.98
N CYS A 326 -16.10 29.65 -9.29
CA CYS A 326 -17.54 29.64 -9.09
C CYS A 326 -17.93 29.68 -7.61
N LEU A 327 -17.28 28.90 -6.75
CA LEU A 327 -17.48 28.92 -5.30
C LEU A 327 -17.32 30.34 -4.75
N LYS A 328 -16.20 31.00 -5.09
CA LYS A 328 -15.89 32.36 -4.64
C LYS A 328 -16.88 33.41 -5.16
N ALA A 329 -17.39 33.24 -6.38
CA ALA A 329 -18.30 34.20 -7.00
C ALA A 329 -19.75 34.05 -6.52
N ASN A 330 -20.25 32.82 -6.44
CA ASN A 330 -21.68 32.52 -6.26
C ASN A 330 -22.03 32.07 -4.85
N HIS A 331 -21.07 31.55 -4.09
CA HIS A 331 -21.25 30.94 -2.77
C HIS A 331 -20.28 31.52 -1.73
N SER A 332 -19.97 32.81 -1.85
CA SER A 332 -18.95 33.52 -1.05
C SER A 332 -19.15 33.55 0.47
N THR A 333 -20.35 33.19 0.94
CA THR A 333 -20.70 33.11 2.37
C THR A 333 -20.64 31.70 2.94
N THR A 334 -20.27 30.70 2.14
CA THR A 334 -20.05 29.34 2.64
C THR A 334 -18.74 29.27 3.44
N ASP A 335 -18.67 28.38 4.42
CA ASP A 335 -17.50 28.26 5.29
C ASP A 335 -16.22 27.97 4.48
N ALA A 336 -16.32 27.12 3.47
CA ALA A 336 -15.22 26.87 2.55
C ALA A 336 -14.80 28.11 1.75
N ALA A 337 -15.73 28.87 1.18
CA ALA A 337 -15.38 30.09 0.47
C ALA A 337 -14.70 31.10 1.40
N VAL A 338 -15.18 31.22 2.65
CA VAL A 338 -14.58 32.08 3.67
C VAL A 338 -13.19 31.60 4.05
N ALA A 339 -12.99 30.30 4.26
CA ALA A 339 -11.70 29.69 4.57
C ALA A 339 -10.66 30.02 3.50
N ILE A 340 -10.98 29.75 2.23
CA ILE A 340 -10.05 29.98 1.11
C ILE A 340 -9.78 31.47 0.89
N LEU A 341 -10.79 32.33 1.03
CA LEU A 341 -10.58 33.79 0.96
C LEU A 341 -9.76 34.32 2.15
N GLY A 342 -9.73 33.57 3.26
CA GLY A 342 -9.01 33.88 4.48
C GLY A 342 -7.56 33.39 4.53
N GLY A 343 -7.08 32.64 3.53
CA GLY A 343 -5.72 32.06 3.53
C GLY A 343 -5.66 30.54 3.74
N GLY A 344 -6.82 29.90 3.88
CA GLY A 344 -6.95 28.44 3.86
C GLY A 344 -6.73 27.84 2.47
N TYR A 345 -6.72 26.51 2.41
CA TYR A 345 -6.54 25.74 1.18
C TYR A 345 -7.42 24.48 1.17
N PHE A 346 -7.63 23.93 -0.03
CA PHE A 346 -8.22 22.63 -0.26
C PHE A 346 -7.13 21.56 -0.15
N TRP A 347 -7.16 20.78 0.93
CA TRP A 347 -6.19 19.71 1.14
C TRP A 347 -6.57 18.43 0.40
N GLN A 348 -7.84 18.28 0.00
CA GLN A 348 -8.28 17.19 -0.87
C GLN A 348 -9.33 17.70 -1.86
N ALA A 349 -9.22 17.27 -3.11
CA ALA A 349 -10.19 17.54 -4.16
C ALA A 349 -10.40 16.30 -5.01
N GLN A 350 -11.65 15.95 -5.31
CA GLN A 350 -11.99 14.79 -6.14
C GLN A 350 -13.12 15.15 -7.10
N TRP A 351 -12.82 15.11 -8.38
CA TRP A 351 -13.76 15.26 -9.48
C TRP A 351 -14.45 13.93 -9.79
N SER A 352 -15.73 13.97 -10.15
CA SER A 352 -16.46 12.84 -10.72
C SER A 352 -17.62 13.31 -11.60
N GLN A 353 -18.17 12.42 -12.43
CA GLN A 353 -19.38 12.69 -13.21
C GLN A 353 -20.37 11.52 -13.19
N SER A 354 -20.35 10.71 -12.13
CA SER A 354 -21.17 9.49 -12.00
C SER A 354 -22.69 9.76 -12.05
N THR A 355 -23.11 10.99 -11.73
CA THR A 355 -24.51 11.46 -11.79
C THR A 355 -24.90 12.00 -13.17
N GLY A 356 -23.97 12.01 -14.14
CA GLY A 356 -24.15 12.61 -15.46
C GLY A 356 -23.81 14.10 -15.52
N THR A 357 -23.46 14.73 -14.39
CA THR A 357 -23.03 16.12 -14.30
C THR A 357 -21.70 16.18 -13.54
N PRO A 358 -20.71 16.96 -14.02
CA PRO A 358 -19.44 17.14 -13.32
C PRO A 358 -19.62 17.72 -11.91
N GLU A 359 -18.97 17.06 -10.94
CA GLU A 359 -18.98 17.39 -9.52
C GLU A 359 -17.58 17.36 -8.93
N TRP A 360 -17.31 18.26 -7.99
CA TRP A 360 -16.11 18.28 -7.15
C TRP A 360 -16.48 18.06 -5.69
N ASN A 361 -15.91 17.05 -5.07
CA ASN A 361 -15.86 16.91 -3.61
C ASN A 361 -14.57 17.59 -3.11
N LEU A 362 -14.71 18.64 -2.32
CA LEU A 362 -13.62 19.51 -1.89
C LEU A 362 -13.56 19.53 -0.37
N SER A 363 -12.41 19.15 0.20
CA SER A 363 -12.13 19.26 1.63
C SER A 363 -11.16 20.41 1.86
N TRP A 364 -11.48 21.27 2.83
CA TRP A 364 -10.78 22.52 3.10
C TRP A 364 -10.32 22.59 4.55
N VAL A 365 -9.31 23.44 4.80
CA VAL A 365 -8.85 23.84 6.13
C VAL A 365 -8.54 25.34 6.12
N ASP A 366 -8.86 26.04 7.21
CA ASP A 366 -8.57 27.46 7.41
C ASP A 366 -7.41 27.71 8.38
N GLU A 367 -6.93 28.95 8.47
CA GLU A 367 -5.79 29.33 9.34
C GLU A 367 -6.05 29.15 10.85
N ASP A 368 -7.30 28.89 11.26
CA ASP A 368 -7.70 28.63 12.65
C ASP A 368 -7.85 27.11 12.93
N ASP A 369 -7.30 26.24 12.07
CA ASP A 369 -7.42 24.77 12.12
C ASP A 369 -8.86 24.25 12.02
N ARG A 370 -9.81 25.06 11.51
CA ARG A 370 -11.16 24.58 11.21
C ARG A 370 -11.17 23.96 9.84
N SER A 371 -11.80 22.80 9.73
CA SER A 371 -11.88 22.07 8.48
C SER A 371 -13.29 21.57 8.19
N GLY A 372 -13.51 21.22 6.93
CA GLY A 372 -14.78 20.66 6.48
C GLY A 372 -14.71 20.25 5.02
N TRP A 373 -15.87 19.97 4.45
CA TRP A 373 -15.99 19.53 3.07
C TRP A 373 -17.24 20.09 2.40
N LEU A 374 -17.23 20.16 1.07
CA LEU A 374 -18.41 20.42 0.26
C LEU A 374 -18.38 19.69 -1.07
N VAL A 375 -19.56 19.51 -1.65
CA VAL A 375 -19.73 18.99 -3.01
C VAL A 375 -20.29 20.10 -3.89
N LEU A 376 -19.51 20.53 -4.89
CA LEU A 376 -19.91 21.48 -5.93
C LEU A 376 -20.28 20.74 -7.20
N ARG A 377 -21.45 21.05 -7.76
CA ARG A 377 -21.89 20.53 -9.07
C ARG A 377 -21.93 21.64 -10.09
N SER A 378 -21.50 21.38 -11.31
CA SER A 378 -21.67 22.32 -12.42
C SER A 378 -23.17 22.51 -12.76
N ALA A 379 -23.55 23.73 -13.17
CA ALA A 379 -24.93 24.06 -13.50
C ALA A 379 -25.11 24.31 -15.01
N ASP A 380 -26.17 23.76 -15.61
CA ASP A 380 -26.50 23.92 -17.05
C ASP A 380 -26.69 25.39 -17.48
N SER A 381 -27.10 26.26 -16.55
CA SER A 381 -27.31 27.69 -16.80
C SER A 381 -26.04 28.53 -16.77
N GLY A 382 -24.87 27.89 -16.60
CA GLY A 382 -23.62 28.54 -16.21
C GLY A 382 -23.54 28.75 -14.70
N GLY A 383 -22.38 28.46 -14.12
CA GLY A 383 -22.14 28.49 -12.68
C GLY A 383 -22.10 27.09 -12.05
N CYS A 384 -22.36 27.03 -10.74
CA CYS A 384 -22.27 25.82 -9.92
C CYS A 384 -23.19 25.92 -8.70
N ASP A 385 -23.60 24.76 -8.19
CA ASP A 385 -24.46 24.62 -7.02
C ASP A 385 -23.75 23.82 -5.92
N VAL A 386 -23.90 24.25 -4.66
CA VAL A 386 -23.50 23.46 -3.50
C VAL A 386 -24.54 22.38 -3.25
N VAL A 387 -24.16 21.12 -3.45
CA VAL A 387 -25.05 19.95 -3.31
C VAL A 387 -25.11 19.49 -1.86
N ARG A 388 -23.95 19.44 -1.20
CA ARG A 388 -23.77 19.03 0.21
C ARG A 388 -22.57 19.75 0.81
N GLN A 389 -22.56 19.87 2.13
CA GLN A 389 -21.43 20.38 2.89
C GLN A 389 -21.47 19.84 4.32
N GLY A 390 -20.33 19.83 4.98
CA GLY A 390 -20.16 19.44 6.38
C GLY A 390 -18.90 20.06 6.98
N SER A 391 -18.78 19.94 8.30
CA SER A 391 -17.60 20.31 9.08
C SER A 391 -17.00 19.04 9.66
N ASN A 392 -15.68 19.03 9.83
CA ASN A 392 -14.99 18.00 10.60
C ASN A 392 -14.96 18.41 12.08
N ASP A 393 -14.53 17.50 12.96
CA ASP A 393 -14.36 17.84 14.37
C ASP A 393 -13.09 18.71 14.55
N ASP A 394 -13.07 19.55 15.59
CA ASP A 394 -11.96 20.48 15.83
C ASP A 394 -10.65 19.68 16.11
N GLY A 395 -9.62 19.93 15.30
CA GLY A 395 -8.31 19.26 15.42
C GLY A 395 -8.13 18.01 14.54
N ASP A 396 -9.14 17.62 13.74
CA ASP A 396 -9.02 16.49 12.80
C ASP A 396 -8.00 16.77 11.68
N VAL A 397 -7.85 18.03 11.26
CA VAL A 397 -6.95 18.46 10.20
C VAL A 397 -6.26 19.76 10.61
N THR A 398 -4.93 19.71 10.70
CA THR A 398 -4.11 20.87 11.06
C THR A 398 -3.73 21.70 9.82
N TRP A 399 -3.84 23.02 9.91
CA TRP A 399 -3.39 23.94 8.87
C TRP A 399 -1.87 24.07 8.89
N ASN A 400 -1.24 23.80 7.75
CA ASN A 400 0.20 23.99 7.58
C ASN A 400 0.53 24.32 6.11
N SER A 401 0.37 25.59 5.74
CA SER A 401 0.67 26.03 4.37
C SER A 401 2.15 25.91 4.00
N ASP A 402 3.05 25.98 4.99
CA ASP A 402 4.50 25.92 4.76
C ASP A 402 4.97 24.51 4.38
N ALA A 403 4.18 23.48 4.71
CA ALA A 403 4.44 22.09 4.34
C ALA A 403 3.89 21.70 2.96
N ILE A 404 3.26 22.60 2.21
CA ILE A 404 2.71 22.29 0.89
C ILE A 404 3.83 22.34 -0.16
N PRO A 405 4.19 21.20 -0.80
CA PRO A 405 5.22 21.17 -1.82
C PRO A 405 4.74 21.80 -3.13
N SER A 406 5.69 22.08 -4.03
CA SER A 406 5.35 22.42 -5.42
C SER A 406 5.02 21.13 -6.16
N THR A 407 3.94 21.10 -6.94
CA THR A 407 3.49 19.87 -7.61
C THR A 407 3.41 20.06 -9.12
N GLN A 408 3.43 18.98 -9.87
CA GLN A 408 2.96 18.98 -11.25
C GLN A 408 1.47 19.33 -11.32
N THR A 409 0.96 19.63 -12.51
CA THR A 409 -0.48 19.87 -12.73
C THR A 409 -1.24 18.56 -12.88
N MET A 410 -2.51 18.51 -12.48
CA MET A 410 -3.33 17.31 -12.68
C MET A 410 -3.37 16.92 -14.15
N ALA A 411 -3.50 17.88 -15.07
CA ALA A 411 -3.47 17.63 -16.51
C ALA A 411 -2.24 16.85 -16.99
N LEU A 412 -1.05 17.21 -16.49
CA LEU A 412 0.20 16.54 -16.85
C LEU A 412 0.18 15.09 -16.36
N LEU A 413 -0.20 14.89 -15.11
CA LEU A 413 -0.23 13.57 -14.47
C LEU A 413 -1.31 12.66 -15.08
N GLU A 414 -2.51 13.20 -15.34
CA GLU A 414 -3.58 12.53 -16.07
C GLU A 414 -3.10 12.04 -17.44
N GLY A 415 -2.38 12.88 -18.18
CA GLY A 415 -1.82 12.52 -19.48
C GLY A 415 -0.83 11.35 -19.40
N ARG A 416 -0.10 11.21 -18.29
CA ARG A 416 0.81 10.08 -18.05
C ARG A 416 0.04 8.82 -17.64
N ILE A 417 -0.95 8.94 -16.76
CA ILE A 417 -1.76 7.81 -16.29
C ILE A 417 -2.56 7.19 -17.44
N LEU A 418 -3.14 8.03 -18.31
CA LEU A 418 -3.97 7.63 -19.45
C LEU A 418 -3.17 7.25 -20.70
N ASP A 419 -1.83 7.23 -20.63
CA ASP A 419 -0.97 6.76 -21.71
C ASP A 419 -0.87 5.22 -21.69
N PRO A 420 -1.44 4.52 -22.69
CA PRO A 420 -1.43 3.06 -22.73
C PRO A 420 -0.04 2.46 -22.88
N ALA A 421 0.95 3.24 -23.32
CA ALA A 421 2.33 2.77 -23.38
C ALA A 421 2.99 2.70 -21.99
N ARG A 422 2.52 3.48 -21.02
CA ARG A 422 3.12 3.56 -19.67
C ARG A 422 2.53 2.54 -18.72
N TYR A 423 1.21 2.46 -18.67
CA TYR A 423 0.47 1.61 -17.73
C TYR A 423 -0.56 0.77 -18.48
N PRO A 424 -0.14 -0.17 -19.34
CA PRO A 424 -1.04 -0.92 -20.21
C PRO A 424 -2.08 -1.73 -19.43
N ASP A 425 -1.67 -2.39 -18.34
CA ASP A 425 -2.54 -3.20 -17.48
C ASP A 425 -3.65 -2.40 -16.79
N LEU A 426 -3.44 -1.11 -16.58
CA LEU A 426 -4.37 -0.23 -15.89
C LEU A 426 -5.45 0.33 -16.84
N GLN A 427 -5.15 0.45 -18.14
CA GLN A 427 -6.01 1.18 -19.08
C GLN A 427 -7.42 0.59 -19.20
N ASP A 428 -7.52 -0.74 -19.18
CA ASP A 428 -8.79 -1.45 -19.30
C ASP A 428 -9.73 -1.16 -18.10
N GLU A 429 -9.15 -0.76 -16.96
CA GLU A 429 -9.88 -0.47 -15.73
C GLU A 429 -10.40 0.98 -15.69
N ILE A 430 -9.55 1.94 -16.08
CA ILE A 430 -9.80 3.38 -15.82
C ILE A 430 -10.18 4.21 -17.05
N ALA A 431 -9.87 3.76 -18.27
CA ALA A 431 -10.02 4.56 -19.48
C ALA A 431 -11.20 4.10 -20.35
N THR A 432 -11.60 4.94 -21.31
CA THR A 432 -12.53 4.53 -22.38
C THR A 432 -11.80 4.19 -23.68
N GLY A 433 -12.28 3.17 -24.38
CA GLY A 433 -11.82 2.86 -25.74
C GLY A 433 -10.34 2.46 -25.78
N THR A 434 -9.52 3.24 -26.48
CA THR A 434 -8.08 2.95 -26.70
C THR A 434 -7.14 3.80 -25.82
N GLY A 435 -7.62 4.32 -24.69
CA GLY A 435 -6.85 5.19 -23.79
C GLY A 435 -7.00 6.68 -24.07
N GLY A 436 -6.39 7.52 -23.22
CA GLY A 436 -6.35 8.99 -23.36
C GLY A 436 -7.56 9.77 -22.82
N VAL A 437 -8.62 9.10 -22.36
CA VAL A 437 -9.78 9.74 -21.71
C VAL A 437 -10.30 8.85 -20.58
N TRP A 438 -10.53 9.45 -19.41
CA TRP A 438 -11.11 8.78 -18.25
C TRP A 438 -12.48 8.15 -18.55
N HIS A 439 -12.76 7.02 -17.89
CA HIS A 439 -14.09 6.44 -17.88
C HIS A 439 -15.12 7.40 -17.26
N PRO A 440 -16.40 7.44 -17.72
CA PRO A 440 -17.43 8.31 -17.14
C PRO A 440 -17.66 8.11 -15.64
N ASN A 441 -17.44 6.90 -15.16
CA ASN A 441 -17.54 6.55 -13.74
C ASN A 441 -16.22 6.76 -12.97
N ALA A 442 -15.19 7.29 -13.60
CA ALA A 442 -13.94 7.58 -12.94
C ALA A 442 -14.12 8.77 -11.99
N ALA A 443 -13.40 8.72 -10.88
CA ALA A 443 -13.16 9.85 -10.01
C ALA A 443 -11.66 10.15 -10.03
N VAL A 444 -11.29 11.42 -10.07
CA VAL A 444 -9.91 11.89 -10.26
C VAL A 444 -9.66 13.05 -9.33
N GLY A 445 -8.54 13.07 -8.63
CA GLY A 445 -8.30 14.04 -7.59
C GLY A 445 -6.89 14.04 -7.07
N TYR A 446 -6.70 14.74 -5.96
CA TYR A 446 -5.47 14.71 -5.19
C TYR A 446 -5.79 14.77 -3.70
N ARG A 447 -4.77 14.43 -2.91
CA ARG A 447 -4.76 14.60 -1.47
C ARG A 447 -3.40 15.06 -1.02
N LEU A 448 -3.38 16.17 -0.29
CA LEU A 448 -2.26 16.62 0.50
C LEU A 448 -2.29 15.88 1.84
N SER A 449 -1.20 15.22 2.16
CA SER A 449 -0.95 14.62 3.47
C SER A 449 0.15 15.44 4.13
N VAL A 450 -0.27 16.33 5.02
CA VAL A 450 0.56 16.81 6.12
C VAL A 450 0.34 15.80 7.25
N SER A 451 1.36 15.49 8.05
CA SER A 451 1.27 14.53 9.16
C SER A 451 -0.12 14.55 9.84
N GLU A 452 -0.73 13.37 10.02
CA GLU A 452 -2.09 13.11 10.55
C GLU A 452 -3.13 12.78 9.47
N GLU A 453 -3.22 11.51 9.07
CA GLU A 453 -4.49 10.80 8.82
C GLU A 453 -4.17 9.37 8.34
N ILE A 454 -4.99 8.39 8.72
CA ILE A 454 -4.88 7.00 8.25
C ILE A 454 -5.90 6.80 7.12
N GLN A 455 -5.40 6.81 5.88
CA GLN A 455 -6.07 6.21 4.74
C GLN A 455 -5.07 5.25 4.08
N LEU A 456 -5.55 4.28 3.30
CA LEU A 456 -4.68 3.31 2.61
C LEU A 456 -3.53 3.98 1.81
N PHE A 457 -3.75 5.24 1.37
CA PHE A 457 -2.79 6.07 0.64
C PHE A 457 -1.98 7.07 1.47
N SER A 458 -2.27 7.25 2.76
CA SER A 458 -1.39 8.02 3.67
C SER A 458 -0.20 7.21 4.17
N LEU A 459 -0.12 5.94 3.77
CA LEU A 459 0.93 4.99 4.13
C LEU A 459 2.07 4.93 3.10
N LEU A 460 2.09 5.84 2.12
CA LEU A 460 3.16 5.92 1.12
C LEU A 460 4.43 6.53 1.75
N PRO A 461 5.63 6.00 1.46
CA PRO A 461 6.85 6.49 2.08
C PRO A 461 7.22 7.93 1.69
N GLY A 462 7.62 8.69 2.70
CA GLY A 462 8.01 10.09 2.64
C GLY A 462 8.39 10.57 4.04
N ASP A 463 9.33 11.49 4.15
CA ASP A 463 9.69 12.09 5.44
C ASP A 463 8.43 12.76 6.02
N LEU A 464 7.96 12.29 7.18
CA LEU A 464 6.70 12.71 7.81
C LEU A 464 6.70 14.21 8.19
N GLY A 465 7.82 14.91 8.03
CA GLY A 465 7.97 16.35 8.28
C GLY A 465 7.70 17.28 7.09
N ASP A 466 7.81 16.79 5.85
CA ASP A 466 7.67 17.59 4.63
C ASP A 466 6.41 17.11 3.90
N GLY A 467 5.33 17.90 3.89
CA GLY A 467 4.02 17.48 3.39
C GLY A 467 4.09 16.91 1.96
N LYS A 468 3.24 15.91 1.69
CA LYS A 468 3.25 15.14 0.43
C LYS A 468 1.93 15.26 -0.30
N VAL A 469 1.98 15.43 -1.63
CA VAL A 469 0.78 15.44 -2.47
C VAL A 469 0.73 14.19 -3.32
N THR A 470 -0.38 13.46 -3.23
CA THR A 470 -0.65 12.28 -4.03
C THR A 470 -1.83 12.54 -4.95
N MET A 471 -1.64 12.38 -6.25
CA MET A 471 -2.75 12.29 -7.20
C MET A 471 -3.40 10.92 -7.06
N THR A 472 -4.72 10.92 -6.94
CA THR A 472 -5.53 9.70 -6.85
C THR A 472 -6.52 9.66 -8.00
N ALA A 473 -6.78 8.46 -8.49
CA ALA A 473 -7.90 8.24 -9.38
C ALA A 473 -8.46 6.84 -9.15
N GLY A 474 -9.71 6.65 -9.53
CA GLY A 474 -10.35 5.36 -9.35
C GLY A 474 -11.70 5.28 -10.01
N ARG A 475 -12.30 4.12 -9.97
CA ARG A 475 -13.58 3.84 -10.60
C ARG A 475 -14.29 2.72 -9.86
N ASN A 476 -15.57 2.94 -9.62
CA ASN A 476 -16.49 1.91 -9.15
C ASN A 476 -17.50 1.55 -10.24
N TRP A 477 -17.78 0.26 -10.43
CA TRP A 477 -18.85 -0.20 -11.32
C TRP A 477 -19.38 -1.56 -10.89
N SER A 478 -20.50 -1.96 -11.49
CA SER A 478 -21.05 -3.29 -11.34
C SER A 478 -21.23 -3.94 -12.71
N ASP A 479 -20.78 -5.17 -12.85
CA ASP A 479 -20.96 -5.97 -14.06
C ASP A 479 -21.17 -7.44 -13.68
N GLY A 480 -22.04 -8.14 -14.42
CA GLY A 480 -22.24 -9.58 -14.22
C GLY A 480 -22.69 -10.02 -12.80
N GLY A 481 -23.27 -9.13 -11.99
CA GLY A 481 -23.61 -9.42 -10.58
C GLY A 481 -22.42 -9.30 -9.62
N ARG A 482 -21.35 -8.63 -10.05
CA ARG A 482 -20.15 -8.35 -9.27
C ARG A 482 -19.95 -6.85 -9.16
N ALA A 483 -19.39 -6.42 -8.05
CA ALA A 483 -18.95 -5.05 -7.78
C ALA A 483 -17.44 -4.98 -7.96
N HIS A 484 -17.01 -3.95 -8.69
CA HIS A 484 -15.61 -3.70 -9.02
C HIS A 484 -15.20 -2.32 -8.49
N SER A 485 -14.02 -2.25 -7.90
CA SER A 485 -13.33 -1.01 -7.53
C SER A 485 -11.93 -1.04 -8.09
N THR A 486 -11.49 0.03 -8.74
CA THR A 486 -10.09 0.23 -9.09
C THR A 486 -9.66 1.56 -8.52
N ASP A 487 -8.50 1.62 -7.87
CA ASP A 487 -7.95 2.84 -7.32
C ASP A 487 -6.43 2.89 -7.56
N LEU A 488 -5.88 4.09 -7.73
CA LEU A 488 -4.48 4.33 -7.99
C LEU A 488 -3.94 5.54 -7.24
N ALA A 489 -2.64 5.55 -7.03
CA ALA A 489 -1.90 6.64 -6.42
C ALA A 489 -0.60 6.94 -7.19
N MET A 490 -0.40 8.23 -7.50
CA MET A 490 0.79 8.77 -8.15
C MET A 490 1.34 9.93 -7.34
N ASP A 491 2.66 9.97 -7.14
CA ASP A 491 3.33 11.11 -6.51
C ASP A 491 3.17 12.35 -7.41
N ALA A 492 2.58 13.42 -6.87
CA ALA A 492 2.24 14.59 -7.66
C ALA A 492 3.46 15.50 -7.94
N GLU A 493 4.57 15.33 -7.24
CA GLU A 493 5.81 16.08 -7.44
C GLU A 493 6.63 15.42 -8.55
N THR A 494 6.77 14.08 -8.48
CA THR A 494 7.64 13.30 -9.39
C THR A 494 6.91 12.69 -10.58
N GLY A 495 5.58 12.52 -10.51
CA GLY A 495 4.79 11.83 -11.53
C GLY A 495 5.04 10.32 -11.60
N GLU A 496 5.56 9.75 -10.52
CA GLU A 496 5.78 8.31 -10.34
C GLU A 496 4.52 7.63 -9.82
N MET A 497 4.05 6.61 -10.54
CA MET A 497 3.00 5.72 -10.04
C MET A 497 3.56 4.95 -8.85
N VAL A 498 2.84 4.97 -7.74
CA VAL A 498 3.22 4.25 -6.54
C VAL A 498 2.54 2.89 -6.52
N THR A 499 1.22 2.89 -6.73
CA THR A 499 0.43 1.66 -6.79
C THR A 499 -0.89 1.88 -7.52
N TRP A 500 -1.45 0.79 -8.05
CA TRP A 500 -2.87 0.69 -8.32
C TRP A 500 -3.38 -0.69 -7.91
N TYR A 501 -4.65 -0.78 -7.57
CA TYR A 501 -5.30 -2.04 -7.25
C TYR A 501 -6.69 -2.14 -7.85
N HIS A 502 -7.12 -3.37 -8.08
CA HIS A 502 -8.44 -3.73 -8.54
C HIS A 502 -9.05 -4.76 -7.59
N VAL A 503 -10.22 -4.45 -7.03
CA VAL A 503 -11.04 -5.35 -6.23
C VAL A 503 -12.25 -5.75 -7.04
N ASP A 504 -12.53 -7.04 -7.08
CA ASP A 504 -13.69 -7.63 -7.72
C ASP A 504 -14.39 -8.60 -6.75
N ARG A 505 -15.62 -8.29 -6.37
CA ARG A 505 -16.37 -9.00 -5.32
C ARG A 505 -17.84 -9.20 -5.71
N PRO A 506 -18.58 -10.13 -5.07
CA PRO A 506 -20.02 -10.25 -5.29
C PRO A 506 -20.74 -8.91 -5.06
N ALA A 507 -21.68 -8.53 -5.93
CA ALA A 507 -22.50 -7.35 -5.68
C ALA A 507 -23.55 -7.66 -4.60
N GLU A 508 -23.76 -6.71 -3.68
CA GLU A 508 -24.78 -6.78 -2.63
C GLU A 508 -26.22 -6.83 -3.16
#